data_AF-A0A383AMZ6-F1
#
_entry.id   AF-A0A383AMZ6-F1
#
_cell.length_a   1.000
_cell.length_b   1.000
_cell.length_c   1.000
_cell.angle_alpha   90.00
_cell.angle_beta   90.00
_cell.angle_gamma   90.00
#
_symmetry.space_group_name_H-M   'P 1'
#
loop_
_entity.id
_entity.type
_entity.pdbx_description
1 polymer ?
#
loop_
_entity_poly.entity_id
_entity_poly.type
_entity_poly.pdbx_seq_one_letter_code
_entity_poly.pdbx_strand_id
1 'polypeptide(L)' 'VEKKAMLGHKVRRFRQEQKLSQTEMAKMLEISPSYLNLIEHNQRPVTVPLLFRLG' A
#
# COMPACT_ATOMS: atom_id res chain seq x y z
N VAL A 1 -14.25 -17.61 5.43
CA VAL A 1 -14.36 -16.17 5.08
C VAL A 1 -12.97 -15.57 5.16
N GLU A 2 -12.39 -15.20 4.02
CA GLU A 2 -11.02 -14.67 3.97
C GLU A 2 -10.93 -13.34 4.74
N LYS A 3 -10.16 -13.31 5.82
CA LYS A 3 -9.99 -12.12 6.66
C LYS A 3 -8.99 -11.20 5.95
N LYS A 4 -9.53 -10.26 5.16
CA LYS A 4 -8.75 -9.26 4.43
C LYS A 4 -7.82 -8.49 5.38
N ALA A 5 -6.52 -8.50 5.10
CA ALA A 5 -5.52 -7.93 5.98
C ALA A 5 -5.54 -6.39 5.92
N MET A 6 -5.90 -5.75 7.04
CA MET A 6 -5.82 -4.29 7.23
C MET A 6 -4.41 -3.92 7.66
N LEU A 7 -3.50 -3.90 6.69
CA LEU A 7 -2.07 -3.61 6.89
C LEU A 7 -1.66 -2.22 6.41
N GLY A 8 -2.62 -1.32 6.19
CA GLY A 8 -2.40 0.02 5.64
C GLY A 8 -1.34 0.83 6.39
N HIS A 9 -1.36 0.78 7.71
CA HIS A 9 -0.35 1.46 8.54
C HIS A 9 1.07 0.91 8.31
N LYS A 10 1.22 -0.40 8.05
CA LYS A 10 2.52 -1.00 7.73
C LYS A 10 3.00 -0.58 6.34
N VAL A 11 2.09 -0.53 5.35
CA VAL A 11 2.41 -0.03 4.01
C VAL A 11 2.87 1.43 4.07
N ARG A 12 2.14 2.28 4.80
CA ARG A 12 2.52 3.70 5.00
C ARG A 12 3.88 3.83 5.67
N ARG A 13 4.15 3.03 6.70
CA ARG A 13 5.45 3.04 7.39
C ARG A 13 6.58 2.64 6.46
N PHE A 14 6.43 1.55 5.73
CA PHE A 14 7.41 1.10 4.73
C PHE A 14 7.71 2.20 3.71
N ARG A 15 6.66 2.87 3.19
CA ARG A 15 6.83 4.01 2.29
C ARG A 15 7.70 5.12 2.88
N GLN A 16 7.41 5.49 4.13
CA GLN A 16 8.09 6.57 4.82
C GLN A 16 9.55 6.21 5.14
N GLU A 17 9.82 4.96 5.51
CA GLU A 17 11.18 4.43 5.73
C GLU A 17 12.02 4.51 4.44
N GLN A 18 11.39 4.26 3.29
CA GLN A 18 12.00 4.43 1.95
C GLN A 18 12.05 5.89 1.47
N LYS A 19 11.57 6.86 2.27
CA LYS A 19 11.49 8.30 1.94
C LYS A 19 10.72 8.62 0.65
N LEU A 20 9.73 7.80 0.30
CA LEU A 20 8.91 7.99 -0.90
C LEU A 20 7.64 8.81 -0.60
N SER A 21 7.25 9.65 -1.54
CA SER A 21 5.89 10.19 -1.63
C SER A 21 4.90 9.08 -2.03
N GLN A 22 3.60 9.29 -1.79
CA GLN A 22 2.57 8.36 -2.24
C GLN A 22 2.59 8.19 -3.77
N THR A 23 2.88 9.26 -4.52
CA THR A 23 2.94 9.20 -5.99
C THR A 23 4.10 8.34 -6.47
N GLU A 24 5.28 8.47 -5.87
CA GLU A 24 6.45 7.66 -6.25
C GLU A 24 6.24 6.18 -5.97
N MET A 25 5.78 5.84 -4.77
CA MET A 25 5.51 4.43 -4.41
C MET A 25 4.36 3.85 -5.24
N ALA A 26 3.30 4.62 -5.51
CA ALA A 26 2.21 4.16 -6.35
C ALA A 26 2.69 3.86 -7.77
N LYS A 27 3.59 4.69 -8.32
CA LYS A 27 4.23 4.45 -9.61
C LYS A 27 5.08 3.16 -9.60
N MET A 28 5.86 2.92 -8.54
CA MET A 28 6.64 1.68 -8.39
C MET A 28 5.77 0.42 -8.29
N LEU A 29 4.59 0.55 -7.68
CA LEU A 29 3.64 -0.54 -7.49
C LEU A 29 2.65 -0.68 -8.67
N GLU A 30 2.76 0.16 -9.70
CA GLU A 30 1.87 0.20 -10.86
C GLU A 30 0.39 0.38 -10.48
N ILE A 31 0.12 1.23 -9.49
CA ILE A 31 -1.23 1.59 -9.04
C ILE A 31 -1.42 3.10 -9.01
N SER A 32 -2.65 3.57 -8.87
CA SER A 32 -2.91 4.99 -8.71
C SER A 32 -2.52 5.48 -7.30
N PRO A 33 -2.03 6.74 -7.17
CA PRO A 33 -1.76 7.34 -5.87
C PRO A 33 -2.98 7.34 -4.94
N SER A 34 -4.17 7.59 -5.49
CA SER A 34 -5.43 7.52 -4.74
C SER A 34 -5.70 6.12 -4.19
N TYR A 35 -5.41 5.06 -4.96
CA TYR A 35 -5.61 3.70 -4.48
C TYR A 35 -4.63 3.34 -3.36
N LEU A 36 -3.36 3.74 -3.47
CA LEU A 36 -2.40 3.62 -2.38
C LEU A 36 -2.86 4.39 -1.13
N ASN A 37 -3.39 5.59 -1.31
CA ASN A 37 -3.93 6.38 -0.20
C ASN A 37 -5.09 5.65 0.53
N LEU A 38 -6.03 5.05 -0.19
CA LEU A 38 -7.11 4.26 0.41
C LEU A 38 -6.56 3.06 1.21
N ILE A 39 -5.51 2.42 0.69
CA ILE A 39 -4.84 1.31 1.37
C ILE A 39 -4.17 1.78 2.66
N GLU A 40 -3.38 2.84 2.62
CA GLU A 40 -2.65 3.37 3.77
C GLU A 40 -3.57 3.79 4.94
N HIS A 41 -4.80 4.16 4.61
CA HIS A 41 -5.85 4.53 5.57
C HIS A 41 -6.81 3.38 5.91
N ASN A 42 -6.51 2.13 5.51
CA ASN A 42 -7.34 0.94 5.71
C ASN A 42 -8.77 1.05 5.14
N GLN A 43 -9.02 1.97 4.21
CA GLN A 43 -10.30 2.05 3.48
C GLN A 43 -10.40 0.97 2.39
N ARG A 44 -9.24 0.49 1.92
CA ARG A 44 -9.14 -0.71 1.08
C ARG A 44 -8.17 -1.69 1.72
N PRO A 45 -8.47 -3.01 1.64
CA PRO A 45 -7.55 -4.03 2.11
C PRO A 45 -6.32 -4.09 1.23
N VAL A 46 -5.18 -4.48 1.80
CA VAL A 46 -4.01 -4.84 1.00
C VAL A 46 -4.29 -6.19 0.33
N THR A 47 -4.00 -6.30 -0.97
CA THR A 47 -4.15 -7.56 -1.71
C THR A 47 -2.85 -8.35 -1.70
N VAL A 48 -2.94 -9.67 -1.81
CA VAL A 48 -1.77 -10.55 -1.89
C VAL A 48 -0.82 -10.16 -3.03
N PRO A 49 -1.28 -9.90 -4.27
CA PRO A 49 -0.39 -9.44 -5.35
C PRO A 49 0.34 -8.13 -5.03
N LEU A 50 -0.31 -7.22 -4.28
CA LEU A 50 0.34 -5.97 -3.88
C LEU A 50 1.43 -6.22 -2.82
N LEU A 51 1.22 -7.15 -1.88
CA LEU A 51 2.25 -7.54 -0.91
C LEU A 51 3.51 -8.07 -1.59
N PHE A 52 3.37 -8.86 -2.67
CA PHE A 52 4.51 -9.35 -3.44
C PHE A 52 5.29 -8.24 -4.17
N ARG A 53 4.68 -7.09 -4.46
CA ARG A 53 5.38 -5.95 -5.06
C ARG A 53 6.05 -5.03 -4.03
N LEU A 54 5.71 -5.15 -2.75
CA LEU A 54 6.31 -4.38 -1.66
C LEU A 54 7.63 -4.98 -1.18
N GLY A 55 7.86 -6.27 -1.44
CA GLY A 55 9.07 -7.01 -1.08
C GLY A 55 10.05 -7.09 -2.25
#